data_AF-A0A1D2XBN8-F1
#
_entry.id   AF-A0A1D2XBN8-F1
#
_cell.length_a   1.000
_cell.length_b   1.000
_cell.length_c   1.000
_cell.angle_alpha   90.00
_cell.angle_beta   90.00
_cell.angle_gamma   90.00
#
_symmetry.space_group_name_H-M   'P 1'
#
loop_
_entity.id
_entity.type
_entity.pdbx_description
1 polymer ?
#
loop_
_entity_poly.entity_id
_entity_poly.type
_entity_poly.pdbx_seq_one_letter_code
_entity_poly.pdbx_strand_id
1 'polypeptide(L)'
;MLNLNNLKEITDGDPELLDQLIKTFIETTREDMQELKNAVKNRQSSLVAATAHRIKGGAAIVGATQLYSMAGDMERLGINELETNYDSLLLDMQNNFTAIENLYTGFWWCI
;
A
#
# COMPACT_ATOMS: atom_id res chain seq x y z
N MET A 1 10.90 -0.36 2.12
CA MET A 1 11.22 0.10 3.49
C MET A 1 10.60 1.48 3.67
N LEU A 2 9.93 1.76 4.79
CA LEU A 2 9.30 3.07 5.04
C LEU A 2 10.36 4.16 5.23
N ASN A 3 10.06 5.38 4.79
CA ASN A 3 10.91 6.53 5.03
C ASN A 3 10.40 7.30 6.26
N LEU A 4 10.97 6.98 7.43
CA LEU A 4 10.61 7.59 8.70
C LEU A 4 10.95 9.09 8.78
N ASN A 5 11.79 9.62 7.88
CA ASN A 5 12.12 11.05 7.87
C ASN A 5 10.94 11.88 7.34
N ASN A 6 10.30 11.46 6.25
CA ASN A 6 9.08 12.11 5.75
C ASN A 6 7.97 12.09 6.81
N LEU A 7 7.84 10.95 7.51
CA LEU A 7 6.85 10.82 8.56
C LEU A 7 7.11 11.76 9.74
N LYS A 8 8.36 11.88 10.19
CA LYS A 8 8.75 12.84 11.23
C LYS A 8 8.50 14.29 10.84
N GLU A 9 8.69 14.65 9.57
CA GLU A 9 8.35 16.00 9.09
C GLU A 9 6.84 16.26 9.11
N ILE A 10 6.03 15.29 8.70
CA ILE A 10 4.56 15.41 8.70
C ILE A 10 4.01 15.49 10.13
N THR A 11 4.64 14.81 11.09
CA THR A 11 4.19 14.76 12.49
C THR A 11 4.90 15.77 13.39
N ASP A 12 5.77 16.63 12.84
CA ASP A 12 6.65 17.53 13.61
C ASP A 12 7.42 16.81 14.73
N GLY A 13 7.77 15.54 14.49
CA GLY A 13 8.45 14.67 15.44
C GLY A 13 7.57 14.10 16.55
N ASP A 14 6.26 14.36 16.57
CA ASP A 14 5.32 13.80 17.54
C ASP A 14 5.22 12.26 17.39
N PRO A 15 5.63 11.49 18.41
CA PRO A 15 5.59 10.03 18.37
C PRO A 15 4.17 9.44 18.33
N GLU A 16 3.17 10.09 18.96
CA GLU A 16 1.79 9.60 18.99
C GLU A 16 1.13 9.78 17.62
N LEU A 17 1.34 10.95 16.99
CA LEU A 17 0.88 11.19 15.62
C LEU A 17 1.56 10.26 14.62
N LEU A 18 2.86 9.98 14.82
CA LEU A 18 3.61 9.03 13.99
C LEU A 18 3.01 7.62 14.07
N ASP A 19 2.75 7.14 15.28
CA ASP A 19 2.14 5.83 15.50
C ASP A 19 0.73 5.75 14.91
N GLN A 20 -0.11 6.76 15.15
CA GLN A 20 -1.45 6.83 14.59
C GLN A 20 -1.43 6.79 13.06
N LEU A 21 -0.54 7.55 12.43
CA LEU A 21 -0.44 7.63 10.98
C LEU A 21 0.02 6.30 10.38
N ILE A 22 1.00 5.62 10.99
CA ILE A 22 1.42 4.27 10.56
C ILE A 22 0.26 3.26 10.72
N LYS A 23 -0.45 3.29 11.85
CA LYS A 23 -1.62 2.42 12.08
C LYS A 23 -2.70 2.62 11.04
N THR A 24 -3.10 3.87 10.79
CA THR A 24 -4.10 4.21 9.76
C THR A 24 -3.65 3.76 8.38
N PHE A 25 -2.37 3.95 8.02
CA PHE A 25 -1.83 3.46 6.75
C PHE A 25 -1.94 1.93 6.63
N ILE A 26 -1.55 1.18 7.67
CA ILE A 26 -1.62 -0.29 7.66
C ILE A 26 -3.07 -0.77 7.54
N GLU A 27 -3.99 -0.21 8.31
CA GLU A 27 -5.39 -0.60 8.31
C GLU A 27 -6.05 -0.36 6.95
N THR A 28 -5.93 0.86 6.44
CA THR A 28 -6.52 1.24 5.14
C THR A 28 -5.90 0.48 3.98
N THR A 29 -4.57 0.33 3.96
CA THR A 29 -3.88 -0.40 2.88
C THR A 29 -4.22 -1.89 2.89
N ARG A 30 -4.51 -2.48 4.06
CA ARG A 30 -4.96 -3.88 4.16
C ARG A 30 -6.31 -4.08 3.47
N GLU A 31 -7.25 -3.16 3.69
CA GLU A 31 -8.56 -3.17 3.03
C GLU A 31 -8.41 -2.98 1.52
N ASP A 32 -7.63 -1.99 1.10
CA ASP A 32 -7.34 -1.73 -0.32
C ASP A 32 -6.66 -2.93 -0.99
N MET A 33 -5.74 -3.63 -0.32
CA MET A 33 -5.07 -4.82 -0.88
C MET A 33 -6.04 -5.98 -1.13
N GLN A 34 -7.05 -6.14 -0.27
CA GLN A 34 -8.10 -7.14 -0.48
C GLN A 34 -9.05 -6.74 -1.61
N GLU A 35 -9.41 -5.46 -1.70
CA GLU A 35 -10.21 -4.94 -2.81
C GLU A 35 -9.47 -5.12 -4.15
N LEU A 36 -8.18 -4.81 -4.20
CA LEU A 36 -7.34 -4.96 -5.39
C LEU A 36 -7.31 -6.43 -5.85
N LYS A 37 -7.12 -7.36 -4.91
CA LYS A 37 -7.18 -8.80 -5.18
C LYS A 37 -8.52 -9.22 -5.79
N ASN A 38 -9.62 -8.71 -5.26
CA ASN A 38 -10.96 -9.00 -5.77
C ASN A 38 -11.16 -8.39 -7.17
N ALA A 39 -10.71 -7.15 -7.39
CA ALA A 39 -10.80 -6.48 -8.68
C ALA A 39 -10.03 -7.24 -9.77
N VAL A 40 -8.81 -7.69 -9.45
CA VAL A 40 -7.99 -8.54 -10.34
C VAL A 40 -8.72 -9.84 -10.67
N LYS A 41 -9.20 -10.57 -9.65
CA LYS A 41 -9.94 -11.83 -9.84
C LYS A 41 -11.17 -11.67 -10.72
N ASN A 42 -11.88 -10.55 -10.57
CA ASN A 42 -13.11 -10.25 -11.31
C ASN A 42 -12.84 -9.52 -12.64
N ARG A 43 -11.58 -9.31 -13.04
CA ARG A 43 -11.17 -8.62 -14.26
C ARG A 43 -11.74 -7.20 -14.39
N GLN A 44 -11.80 -6.47 -13.28
CA GLN A 44 -12.34 -5.11 -13.20
C GLN A 44 -11.21 -4.08 -13.33
N SER A 45 -10.68 -3.89 -14.54
CA SER A 45 -9.49 -3.05 -14.79
C SER A 45 -9.62 -1.61 -14.25
N SER A 46 -10.79 -0.97 -14.40
CA SER A 46 -11.00 0.38 -13.85
C SER A 46 -10.96 0.40 -12.32
N LEU A 47 -11.44 -0.67 -11.67
CA LEU A 47 -11.35 -0.81 -10.21
C LEU A 47 -9.91 -1.09 -9.78
N VAL A 48 -9.18 -1.94 -10.51
CA VAL A 48 -7.74 -2.16 -10.30
C VAL A 48 -6.98 -0.83 -10.32
N ALA A 49 -7.23 0.01 -11.33
CA ALA A 49 -6.61 1.33 -11.44
C ALA A 49 -6.94 2.23 -10.24
N ALA A 50 -8.23 2.33 -9.89
CA ALA A 50 -8.69 3.17 -8.79
C ALA A 50 -8.14 2.71 -7.43
N THR A 51 -8.16 1.41 -7.14
CA THR A 51 -7.63 0.86 -5.89
C THR A 51 -6.11 1.01 -5.81
N ALA A 52 -5.40 0.76 -6.90
CA ALA A 52 -3.95 0.97 -6.96
C ALA A 52 -3.56 2.44 -6.74
N HIS A 53 -4.36 3.40 -7.24
CA HIS A 53 -4.16 4.82 -6.97
C HIS A 53 -4.23 5.15 -5.47
N ARG A 54 -5.21 4.58 -4.74
CA ARG A 54 -5.35 4.79 -3.28
C ARG A 54 -4.17 4.25 -2.52
N ILE A 55 -3.75 3.02 -2.82
CA ILE A 55 -2.54 2.40 -2.23
C ILE A 55 -1.31 3.27 -2.49
N LYS A 56 -1.15 3.77 -3.72
CA LYS A 56 -0.06 4.68 -4.09
C LYS A 56 -0.07 5.95 -3.22
N GLY A 57 -1.24 6.54 -2.99
CA GLY A 57 -1.40 7.71 -2.13
C GLY A 57 -0.97 7.44 -0.68
N GLY A 58 -1.45 6.35 -0.08
CA GLY A 58 -1.05 5.94 1.26
C GLY A 58 0.46 5.68 1.36
N ALA A 59 1.02 4.94 0.39
CA ALA A 59 2.44 4.65 0.32
C ALA A 59 3.31 5.91 0.21
N ALA A 60 2.84 6.96 -0.48
CA ALA A 60 3.55 8.24 -0.57
C ALA A 60 3.66 8.94 0.79
N ILE A 61 2.58 8.94 1.58
CA ILE A 61 2.52 9.58 2.90
C ILE A 61 3.56 8.95 3.84
N VAL A 62 3.63 7.61 3.89
CA VAL A 62 4.55 6.89 4.77
C VAL A 62 5.94 6.65 4.17
N GLY A 63 6.17 7.14 2.96
CA GLY A 63 7.42 6.92 2.22
C GLY A 63 7.72 5.44 1.94
N ALA A 64 6.70 4.60 1.72
CA ALA A 64 6.83 3.23 1.29
C ALA A 64 7.20 3.16 -0.21
N THR A 65 8.41 3.57 -0.56
CA THR A 65 8.86 3.81 -1.94
C THR A 65 8.66 2.62 -2.90
N GLN A 66 8.89 1.40 -2.42
CA GLN A 66 8.68 0.18 -3.22
C GLN A 66 7.19 -0.06 -3.51
N LEU A 67 6.35 -0.01 -2.48
CA LEU A 67 4.90 -0.15 -2.63
C LEU A 67 4.32 0.97 -3.50
N TYR A 68 4.82 2.21 -3.34
CA TYR A 68 4.46 3.35 -4.18
C TYR A 68 4.73 3.06 -5.67
N SER A 69 5.92 2.56 -6.00
CA SER A 69 6.28 2.23 -7.38
C SER A 69 5.39 1.12 -7.94
N MET A 70 5.23 0.02 -7.21
CA MET A 70 4.42 -1.12 -7.66
C MET A 70 2.94 -0.74 -7.82
N ALA A 71 2.39 0.07 -6.91
CA ALA A 71 1.04 0.59 -7.02
C ALA A 71 0.87 1.51 -8.23
N GLY A 72 1.88 2.35 -8.54
CA GLY A 72 1.88 3.14 -9.77
C GLY A 72 1.94 2.28 -11.04
N ASP A 73 2.65 1.15 -11.00
CA ASP A 73 2.70 0.22 -12.13
C ASP A 73 1.34 -0.50 -12.30
N MET A 74 0.74 -0.94 -11.20
CA MET A 74 -0.59 -1.56 -11.18
C MET A 74 -1.68 -0.60 -11.66
N GLU A 75 -1.61 0.67 -11.26
CA GLU A 75 -2.52 1.73 -11.72
C GLU A 75 -2.44 1.90 -13.24
N ARG A 76 -1.23 2.00 -13.80
CA ARG A 76 -1.04 2.11 -15.26
C ARG A 76 -1.53 0.87 -16.01
N LEU A 77 -1.29 -0.32 -15.44
CA LEU A 77 -1.77 -1.58 -15.99
C LEU A 77 -3.31 -1.65 -16.03
N GLY A 78 -3.98 -1.18 -14.97
CA GLY A 78 -5.44 -1.09 -14.93
C GLY A 78 -6.03 -0.10 -15.93
N ILE A 79 -5.32 1.01 -16.21
CA ILE A 79 -5.74 2.03 -17.20
C ILE A 79 -5.65 1.51 -18.64
N ASN A 80 -4.66 0.67 -18.94
CA ASN A 80 -4.37 0.25 -20.32
C ASN A 80 -5.28 -0.87 -20.86
N GLU A 81 -6.14 -1.48 -20.02
CA GLU A 81 -7.25 -2.42 -20.31
C GLU A 81 -6.98 -3.65 -21.24
N LEU A 82 -5.79 -3.81 -21.83
CA LEU A 82 -5.47 -4.85 -22.83
C LEU A 82 -4.74 -6.05 -22.21
N GLU A 83 -5.40 -7.22 -22.19
CA GLU A 83 -4.86 -8.54 -21.78
C GLU A 83 -3.78 -8.48 -20.68
N THR A 84 -4.08 -7.73 -19.62
CA THR A 84 -3.11 -7.46 -18.57
C THR A 84 -3.08 -8.60 -17.56
N ASN A 85 -1.92 -9.26 -17.42
CA ASN A 85 -1.67 -10.16 -16.31
C ASN A 85 -1.27 -9.35 -15.06
N TYR A 86 -2.19 -9.24 -14.10
CA TYR A 86 -1.95 -8.54 -12.83
C TYR A 86 -1.30 -9.43 -11.76
N ASP A 87 -1.32 -10.77 -11.93
CA ASP A 87 -1.10 -11.71 -10.83
C ASP A 87 0.31 -11.60 -10.22
N SER A 88 1.34 -11.48 -11.07
CA SER A 88 2.72 -11.33 -10.60
C SER A 88 2.90 -10.05 -9.79
N LEU A 89 2.40 -8.93 -10.30
CA LEU A 89 2.55 -7.65 -9.63
C LEU A 89 1.69 -7.57 -8.35
N LEU A 90 0.51 -8.18 -8.36
CA LEU A 90 -0.34 -8.29 -7.18
C LEU A 90 0.35 -9.08 -6.07
N LEU A 91 1.01 -10.20 -6.42
CA LEU A 91 1.77 -10.99 -5.47
C LEU A 91 2.94 -10.20 -4.88
N ASP A 92 3.68 -9.47 -5.73
CA ASP A 92 4.79 -8.62 -5.28
C ASP A 92 4.32 -7.50 -4.34
N MET A 93 3.19 -6.86 -4.66
CA MET A 93 2.56 -5.84 -3.80
C MET A 93 2.14 -6.42 -2.45
N GLN A 94 1.51 -7.60 -2.45
CA GLN A 94 1.10 -8.30 -1.22
C GLN A 94 2.31 -8.65 -0.35
N ASN A 95 3.36 -9.22 -0.94
CA ASN A 95 4.58 -9.55 -0.23
C ASN A 95 5.26 -8.30 0.37
N ASN A 96 5.32 -7.21 -0.39
CA ASN A 96 5.89 -5.94 0.09
C ASN A 96 5.08 -5.37 1.25
N PHE A 97 3.75 -5.37 1.12
CA PHE A 97 2.86 -4.88 2.16
C PHE A 97 2.93 -5.74 3.43
N THR A 98 2.89 -7.07 3.31
CA THR A 98 3.06 -7.97 4.46
C THR A 98 4.41 -7.78 5.15
N ALA A 99 5.48 -7.53 4.40
CA ALA A 99 6.78 -7.20 4.99
C ALA A 99 6.75 -5.88 5.78
N ILE A 100 6.08 -4.84 5.25
CA ILE A 100 5.86 -3.59 5.98
C ILE A 100 5.02 -3.87 7.23
N GLU A 101 3.88 -4.53 7.10
CA GLU A 101 2.96 -4.83 8.20
C GLU A 101 3.66 -5.60 9.32
N ASN A 102 4.46 -6.63 9.02
CA ASN A 102 5.17 -7.41 10.03
C ASN A 102 6.23 -6.60 10.80
N LEU A 103 6.90 -5.63 10.14
CA LEU A 103 7.86 -4.75 10.81
C LEU A 103 7.21 -3.87 11.88
N TYR A 104 5.93 -3.52 11.70
CA TYR A 104 5.24 -2.58 12.57
C TYR A 104 4.14 -3.22 13.42
N THR A 105 3.68 -4.44 13.14
CA THR A 105 2.73 -5.19 13.98
C THR A 105 3.42 -6.16 14.94
N GLY A 106 4.65 -6.61 14.62
CA GLY A 106 5.46 -7.46 15.50
C GLY A 106 5.86 -6.81 16.84
N PHE A 107 5.69 -5.49 16.96
CA PHE A 107 6.01 -4.72 18.17
C PHE A 107 4.80 -4.52 19.11
N TRP A 108 3.57 -4.80 18.66
CA TRP A 108 2.33 -4.34 19.33
C TRP A 108 1.41 -5.45 19.85
N TRP A 109 1.73 -6.73 19.66
CA TRP A 109 1.00 -7.86 20.27
C TRP A 109 1.56 -8.31 21.64
N CYS A 110 2.53 -7.56 22.20
CA CYS A 110 3.18 -7.88 23.48
C CYS A 110 2.88 -6.91 24.62
N ILE A 111 1.84 -6.06 24.51
CA ILE A 111 1.38 -5.20 25.62
C ILE A 111 -0.08 -5.52 25.92
#